data_AF-A0A8S9ST28-F1
#
_entry.id   AF-A0A8S9ST28-F1
#
_cell.length_a   1.000
_cell.length_b   1.000
_cell.length_c   1.000
_cell.angle_alpha   90.00
_cell.angle_beta   90.00
_cell.angle_gamma   90.00
#
_symmetry.space_group_name_H-M   'P 1'
#
loop_
_entity.id
_entity.type
_entity.pdbx_description
1 polymer ?
#
loop_
_entity_poly.entity_id
_entity_poly.type
_entity_poly.pdbx_seq_one_letter_code
_entity_poly.pdbx_strand_id
1 'polypeptide(L)'
;MASLYLSVNKIFADKVISADDDFVCVHVYHLMVLPTFLRKRFNRVNLGFFLDMPFPSSEIYRPLPVRNELALKASTTVLLMAR
;
A
#
# COMPACT_ATOMS: atom_id res chain seq x y z
N MET A 1 8.93 -15.83 3.01
CA MET A 1 8.93 -14.74 2.00
C MET A 1 7.86 -13.70 2.31
N ALA A 2 6.58 -14.09 2.43
CA ALA A 2 5.51 -13.17 2.81
C ALA A 2 5.74 -12.47 4.18
N SER A 3 6.26 -13.20 5.17
CA SER A 3 6.64 -12.64 6.48
C SER A 3 7.69 -11.53 6.43
N LEU A 4 8.69 -11.63 5.54
CA LEU A 4 9.72 -10.61 5.37
C LEU A 4 9.15 -9.37 4.68
N TYR A 5 8.30 -9.58 3.67
CA TYR A 5 7.59 -8.51 2.96
C TYR A 5 6.73 -7.67 3.90
N LEU A 6 5.92 -8.33 4.75
CA LEU A 6 5.14 -7.68 5.81
C LEU A 6 6.03 -6.94 6.82
N SER A 7 7.13 -7.57 7.26
CA SER A 7 8.04 -6.98 8.24
C SER A 7 8.68 -5.69 7.72
N VAL A 8 9.12 -5.70 6.45
CA VAL A 8 9.66 -4.49 5.80
C VAL A 8 8.60 -3.40 5.71
N ASN A 9 7.38 -3.72 5.23
CA ASN A 9 6.28 -2.75 5.16
C ASN A 9 5.92 -2.17 6.53
N LYS A 10 6.00 -2.98 7.60
CA LYS A 10 5.79 -2.52 8.98
C LYS A 10 6.88 -1.53 9.42
N ILE A 11 8.15 -1.83 9.16
CA ILE A 11 9.26 -0.91 9.46
C ILE A 11 9.08 0.43 8.73
N PHE A 12 8.62 0.41 7.48
CA PHE A 12 8.28 1.64 6.75
C PHE A 12 7.12 2.37 7.42
N ALA A 13 6.04 1.68 7.79
CA ALA A 13 4.90 2.27 8.48
C ALA A 13 5.28 2.93 9.82
N ASP A 14 6.23 2.34 10.54
CA ASP A 14 6.73 2.87 11.81
C ASP A 14 7.50 4.18 11.64
N LYS A 15 8.22 4.32 10.51
CA LYS A 15 8.99 5.53 10.17
C LYS A 15 8.17 6.67 9.59
N VAL A 16 7.00 6.39 9.02
CA VAL A 16 6.12 7.44 8.50
C VAL A 16 5.53 8.23 9.67
N ILE A 17 5.79 9.54 9.66
CA ILE A 17 5.22 10.52 10.58
C ILE A 17 4.38 11.46 9.72
N SER A 18 3.11 11.61 10.07
CA SER A 18 2.13 12.42 9.35
C SER A 18 1.27 13.15 10.37
N ALA A 19 0.89 14.40 10.09
CA ALA A 19 -0.14 15.09 10.85
C ALA A 19 -1.53 14.61 10.40
N ASP A 20 -2.56 14.96 11.18
CA ASP A 20 -3.94 14.79 10.73
C ASP A 20 -4.19 15.61 9.46
N ASP A 21 -4.98 15.07 8.54
CA ASP A 21 -5.36 15.66 7.25
C ASP A 21 -4.21 15.84 6.21
N ASP A 22 -2.98 15.41 6.53
CA ASP A 22 -1.87 15.34 5.57
C ASP A 22 -2.16 14.37 4.41
N PHE A 23 -1.46 14.57 3.29
CA PHE A 23 -1.49 13.66 2.16
C PHE A 23 -0.23 12.79 2.13
N VAL A 24 -0.41 11.48 2.32
CA VAL A 24 0.69 10.51 2.22
C VAL A 24 0.56 9.73 0.92
N CYS A 25 1.58 9.88 0.09
CA CYS A 25 1.68 9.20 -1.19
C CYS A 25 2.62 7.99 -1.08
N VAL A 26 2.11 6.80 -1.36
CA VAL A 26 2.92 5.59 -1.45
C VAL A 26 3.22 5.31 -2.92
N HIS A 27 4.50 5.35 -3.26
CA HIS A 27 4.99 4.98 -4.58
C HIS A 27 5.49 3.53 -4.57
N VAL A 28 5.50 2.89 -5.75
CA VAL A 28 6.05 1.56 -6.05
C VAL A 28 5.27 0.34 -5.51
N TYR A 29 5.23 -0.72 -6.33
CA TYR A 29 4.48 -1.96 -6.06
C TYR A 29 4.97 -2.74 -4.82
N HIS A 30 6.22 -2.55 -4.40
CA HIS A 30 6.77 -3.19 -3.22
C HIS A 30 6.11 -2.74 -1.92
N LEU A 31 5.46 -1.58 -1.89
CA LEU A 31 4.83 -1.02 -0.70
C LEU A 31 3.30 -1.12 -0.74
N MET A 32 2.73 -2.03 -1.52
CA MET A 32 1.28 -2.21 -1.65
C MET A 32 0.55 -2.48 -0.33
N VAL A 33 1.22 -3.01 0.70
CA VAL A 33 0.62 -3.28 2.02
C VAL A 33 0.76 -2.10 2.98
N LEU A 34 1.70 -1.18 2.72
CA LEU A 34 1.97 0.00 3.54
C LEU A 34 0.70 0.86 3.82
N PRO A 35 -0.18 1.15 2.84
CA PRO A 35 -1.41 1.90 3.11
C PRO A 35 -2.31 1.26 4.18
N THR A 36 -2.33 -0.07 4.25
CA THR A 36 -3.13 -0.79 5.26
C THR A 36 -2.58 -0.57 6.67
N PHE A 37 -1.26 -0.52 6.81
CA PHE A 37 -0.62 -0.22 8.10
C PHE A 37 -0.81 1.26 8.48
N LEU A 38 -0.63 2.16 7.52
CA LEU A 38 -0.83 3.60 7.74
C LEU A 38 -2.27 3.92 8.12
N ARG A 39 -3.27 3.30 7.50
CA ARG A 39 -4.69 3.52 7.84
C ARG A 39 -5.06 3.09 9.25
N LYS A 40 -4.38 2.08 9.79
CA LYS A 40 -4.55 1.66 11.20
C LYS A 40 -3.94 2.66 12.18
N ARG A 41 -2.89 3.38 11.77
CA ARG A 41 -2.17 4.35 12.59
C ARG A 41 -2.76 5.77 12.48
N PHE A 42 -3.20 6.14 11.28
CA PHE A 42 -3.71 7.45 10.94
C PHE A 42 -5.08 7.30 10.27
N ASN A 43 -6.14 7.64 11.01
CA ASN A 43 -7.53 7.53 10.55
C ASN A 43 -7.99 8.72 9.69
N ARG A 44 -7.28 9.86 9.76
CA ARG A 44 -7.64 11.11 9.06
C ARG A 44 -6.69 11.50 7.94
N VAL A 45 -5.59 10.79 7.76
CA VAL A 45 -4.65 11.03 6.66
C VAL A 45 -5.26 10.61 5.32
N ASN A 46 -5.07 11.47 4.31
CA ASN A 46 -5.41 11.18 2.93
C ASN A 46 -4.31 10.29 2.33
N LEU A 47 -4.65 9.06 1.96
CA LEU A 47 -3.69 8.10 1.40
C LEU A 47 -3.84 7.98 -0.12
N GLY A 48 -2.74 8.22 -0.83
CA GLY A 48 -2.62 7.97 -2.26
C GLY A 48 -1.69 6.79 -2.54
N PHE A 49 -1.99 6.00 -3.57
CA PHE A 49 -1.09 4.95 -4.06
C PHE A 49 -0.81 5.15 -5.54
N PHE A 50 0.48 5.25 -5.87
CA PHE A 50 0.96 5.56 -7.22
C PHE A 50 1.86 4.43 -7.74
N LEU A 51 1.57 4.05 -8.97
CA LEU A 51 2.36 3.07 -9.71
C LEU A 51 2.94 3.75 -10.95
N ASP A 52 4.27 3.83 -11.00
CA ASP A 52 4.99 4.37 -12.17
C ASP A 52 4.96 3.40 -13.37
N MET A 53 4.56 2.16 -13.14
CA MET A 53 4.41 1.10 -14.13
C MET A 53 2.93 0.68 -14.21
N PRO A 54 2.44 0.25 -15.38
CA PRO A 54 1.06 -0.20 -15.51
C PRO A 54 0.78 -1.38 -14.55
N PHE A 55 -0.42 -1.40 -13.97
CA PHE A 55 -0.84 -2.49 -13.10
C PHE A 55 -0.80 -3.81 -13.89
N PRO A 56 -0.17 -4.88 -13.36
CA PRO A 56 -0.06 -6.15 -14.08
C PRO A 56 -1.45 -6.72 -14.39
N SER A 57 -1.59 -7.36 -15.54
CA SER A 57 -2.83 -8.04 -15.90
C SER A 57 -3.21 -9.08 -14.84
N SER A 58 -4.51 -9.37 -14.71
CA SER A 58 -5.00 -10.30 -13.68
C SER A 58 -4.37 -11.70 -13.78
N GLU A 59 -3.88 -12.08 -14.95
CA GLU A 59 -3.18 -13.35 -15.21
C GLU A 59 -1.79 -13.39 -14.58
N ILE A 60 -1.10 -12.25 -14.53
CA ILE A 60 0.22 -12.11 -13.89
C ILE A 60 0.05 -11.86 -12.38
N TYR A 61 -1.02 -11.18 -11.97
CA TYR A 61 -1.30 -10.90 -10.55
C TYR A 61 -1.75 -12.13 -9.76
N ARG A 62 -2.59 -13.00 -10.34
CA ARG A 62 -3.15 -14.19 -9.67
C ARG A 62 -2.12 -15.18 -9.11
N PRO A 63 -1.03 -15.54 -9.80
CA PRO A 63 -0.06 -16.52 -9.31
C PRO A 63 0.87 -15.96 -8.23
N LEU A 64 0.83 -14.67 -7.91
CA LEU A 64 1.70 -14.11 -6.88
C LEU A 64 1.36 -14.72 -5.51
N PRO A 65 2.33 -15.33 -4.81
CA PRO A 65 2.09 -16.02 -3.53
C PRO A 65 1.64 -15.08 -2.41
N VAL A 66 1.82 -13.78 -2.59
CA VAL A 66 1.47 -12.71 -1.64
C VAL A 66 0.08 -12.10 -1.91
N ARG A 67 -0.71 -12.66 -2.84
CA ARG A 67 -2.00 -12.11 -3.28
C ARG A 67 -2.95 -11.77 -2.13
N ASN A 68 -3.04 -12.61 -1.10
CA ASN A 68 -3.98 -12.36 0.01
C ASN A 68 -3.53 -11.19 0.89
N GLU A 69 -2.22 -10.90 0.93
CA GLU A 69 -1.67 -9.73 1.64
C GLU A 69 -1.74 -8.48 0.76
N LEU A 70 -1.52 -8.64 -0.55
CA LEU A 70 -1.61 -7.60 -1.58
C LEU A 70 -3.03 -7.24 -1.99
N ALA A 71 -4.01 -8.12 -1.70
CA ALA A 71 -5.42 -7.85 -1.89
C ALA A 71 -5.76 -6.69 -0.97
N LEU A 72 -5.52 -5.48 -1.47
CA LEU A 72 -5.91 -4.24 -0.85
C LEU A 72 -7.34 -4.48 -0.40
N LYS A 73 -7.57 -4.47 0.91
CA LYS A 73 -8.84 -3.99 1.43
C LYS A 73 -8.88 -2.51 1.09
N ALA A 74 -9.02 -2.19 -0.20
CA ALA A 74 -9.28 -0.87 -0.75
C ALA A 74 -10.71 -0.43 -0.40
N SER A 75 -11.15 -0.77 0.81
CA SER A 75 -12.31 -0.15 1.41
C SER A 75 -11.84 1.24 1.85
N THR A 76 -12.09 2.19 0.95
CA THR A 76 -12.65 3.51 1.26
C THR A 76 -11.76 4.74 1.01
N THR A 77 -10.43 4.67 0.96
CA THR A 77 -9.64 5.92 0.76
C THR A 77 -8.23 5.70 0.21
N VAL A 78 -8.10 4.98 -0.91
CA VAL A 78 -6.83 4.96 -1.64
C VAL A 78 -7.11 5.40 -3.06
N LEU A 79 -6.67 6.62 -3.39
CA LEU A 79 -6.74 7.11 -4.76
C LEU A 79 -5.62 6.41 -5.53
N LEU A 80 -5.99 5.45 -6.39
CA LEU A 80 -5.06 4.78 -7.28
C LEU A 80 -4.83 5.70 -8.47
N MET A 81 -3.68 6.36 -8.49
CA MET A 81 -3.28 7.22 -9.59
C MET A 81 -2.29 6.42 -10.44
N ALA A 82 -2.81 5.83 -11.52
CA ALA A 82 -2.00 5.30 -12.60
C ALA A 82 -1.77 6.44 -13.61
N ARG A 83 -0.53 6.56 -14.10
CA ARG A 83 -0.26 7.37 -15.30
C ARG A 83 -0.82 6.68 -16.54
#